data_AF-A0AAJ2WCR7-F1
#
_entry.id   AF-A0AAJ2WCR7-F1
#
_cell.length_a   1.000
_cell.length_b   1.000
_cell.length_c   1.000
_cell.angle_alpha   90.00
_cell.angle_beta   90.00
_cell.angle_gamma   90.00
#
_symmetry.space_group_name_H-M   'P 1'
#
loop_
_entity.id
_entity.type
_entity.pdbx_description
1 polymer ?
#
loop_
_entity_poly.entity_id
_entity_poly.type
_entity_poly.pdbx_seq_one_letter_code
_entity_poly.pdbx_strand_id
1 'polypeptide(L)'
;MKTKTLAQVDGIIGIIAGAVLAILPVIIVMIAAISENEDFAGFVLGIVFLVFTLVKIATLILGILTLVYYKDDKRISLAPSILFIVGSGVALIPFLGWIGGIILIIGGALYLSSLKHFQIEG
;
A
#
# COMPACT_ATOMS: atom_id res chain seq x y z
N MET A 1 -20.30 16.47 -5.14
CA MET A 1 -19.06 16.68 -4.35
C MET A 1 -18.33 15.36 -4.19
N LYS A 2 -16.99 15.34 -4.26
CA LYS A 2 -16.20 14.13 -4.07
C LYS A 2 -16.24 13.68 -2.61
N THR A 3 -16.24 12.36 -2.38
CA THR A 3 -16.49 11.77 -1.05
C THR A 3 -15.24 11.78 -0.18
N LYS A 4 -15.43 11.95 1.14
CA LYS A 4 -14.35 11.77 2.14
C LYS A 4 -14.05 10.29 2.42
N THR A 5 -15.03 9.42 2.18
CA THR A 5 -14.96 7.98 2.50
C THR A 5 -13.86 7.29 1.70
N LEU A 6 -13.69 7.64 0.42
CA LEU A 6 -12.65 7.05 -0.42
C LEU A 6 -11.25 7.40 0.10
N ALA A 7 -10.99 8.67 0.42
CA ALA A 7 -9.75 9.08 1.06
C ALA A 7 -9.49 8.40 2.42
N GLN A 8 -10.54 8.16 3.21
CA GLN A 8 -10.41 7.46 4.49
C GLN A 8 -10.05 5.97 4.28
N VAL A 9 -10.72 5.31 3.35
CA VAL A 9 -10.47 3.91 3.00
C VAL A 9 -9.06 3.74 2.43
N ASP A 10 -8.66 4.58 1.48
CA ASP A 10 -7.31 4.60 0.94
C ASP A 10 -6.28 4.85 2.02
N GLY A 11 -6.54 5.80 2.93
CA GLY A 11 -5.68 6.07 4.08
C GLY A 11 -5.42 4.83 4.94
N ILE A 12 -6.48 4.09 5.27
CA ILE A 12 -6.39 2.85 6.07
C ILE A 12 -5.69 1.74 5.29
N ILE A 13 -6.05 1.54 4.02
CA ILE A 13 -5.43 0.52 3.16
C ILE A 13 -3.94 0.79 3.01
N GLY A 14 -3.52 2.04 2.79
CA GLY A 14 -2.12 2.42 2.66
C GLY A 14 -1.29 2.07 3.90
N ILE A 15 -1.84 2.33 5.10
CA ILE A 15 -1.17 1.97 6.35
C ILE A 15 -1.09 0.46 6.53
N ILE A 16 -2.20 -0.26 6.38
CA ILE A 16 -2.23 -1.72 6.62
C ILE A 16 -1.38 -2.45 5.58
N ALA A 17 -1.64 -2.22 4.29
CA ALA A 17 -0.89 -2.86 3.21
C ALA A 17 0.59 -2.47 3.27
N GLY A 18 0.88 -1.20 3.56
CA GLY A 18 2.24 -0.71 3.68
C GLY A 18 3.01 -1.35 4.84
N ALA A 19 2.40 -1.45 6.03
CA ALA A 19 3.01 -2.12 7.18
C ALA A 19 3.26 -3.61 6.93
N VAL A 20 2.27 -4.29 6.33
CA VAL A 20 2.38 -5.71 5.97
C VAL A 20 3.49 -5.94 4.94
N LEU A 21 3.63 -5.06 3.94
CA LEU A 21 4.72 -5.10 2.96
C LEU A 21 6.10 -4.78 3.58
N ALA A 22 6.15 -3.86 4.55
CA ALA A 22 7.39 -3.49 5.23
C ALA A 22 7.96 -4.64 6.09
N ILE A 23 7.08 -5.43 6.74
CA ILE A 23 7.47 -6.54 7.61
C ILE A 23 7.69 -7.85 6.83
N LEU A 24 7.17 -7.95 5.60
CA LEU A 24 7.25 -9.14 4.76
C LEU A 24 8.65 -9.79 4.67
N PRO A 25 9.77 -9.06 4.50
CA PRO A 25 11.10 -9.69 4.46
C PRO A 25 11.43 -10.48 5.73
N VAL A 26 11.02 -9.98 6.90
CA VAL A 26 11.24 -10.66 8.18
C VAL A 26 10.46 -11.97 8.22
N ILE A 27 9.21 -11.96 7.73
CA ILE A 27 8.37 -13.16 7.65
C ILE A 27 8.99 -14.20 6.72
N ILE A 28 9.49 -13.77 5.55
CA ILE A 28 10.14 -14.67 4.59
C ILE A 28 11.37 -15.35 5.23
N VAL A 29 12.25 -14.57 5.87
CA VAL A 29 13.44 -15.10 6.54
C VAL A 29 13.05 -16.05 7.67
N MET A 30 12.02 -15.71 8.45
CA MET A 30 11.55 -16.56 9.55
C MET A 30 11.03 -17.90 9.05
N ILE A 31 10.20 -17.92 7.99
CA ILE A 31 9.68 -19.17 7.39
C ILE A 31 10.85 -20.03 6.88
N ALA A 32 11.81 -19.43 6.17
CA ALA A 32 12.96 -20.14 5.65
C ALA A 32 13.84 -20.71 6.78
N ALA A 33 13.99 -20.00 7.91
CA ALA A 33 14.86 -20.41 9.01
C ALA A 33 14.27 -21.54 9.88
N ILE A 34 12.94 -21.62 10.00
CA ILE A 34 12.28 -22.60 10.87
C ILE A 34 11.76 -23.84 10.13
N SER A 35 11.76 -23.83 8.79
CA SER A 35 11.21 -24.94 8.03
C SER A 35 12.19 -26.10 7.93
N GLU A 36 11.78 -27.27 8.42
CA GLU A 36 12.53 -28.51 8.30
C GLU A 36 12.40 -29.15 6.90
N ASN A 37 11.37 -28.76 6.15
CA ASN A 37 11.08 -29.26 4.80
C ASN A 37 11.17 -28.12 3.79
N GLU A 38 12.15 -28.20 2.89
CA GLU A 38 12.42 -27.18 1.86
C GLU A 38 11.30 -27.10 0.80
N ASP A 39 10.74 -28.23 0.38
CA ASP A 39 9.65 -28.28 -0.61
C ASP A 39 8.39 -27.59 -0.06
N PHE A 40 8.08 -27.86 1.21
CA PHE A 40 6.96 -27.20 1.89
C PHE A 40 7.18 -25.70 2.06
N ALA A 41 8.40 -25.29 2.46
CA ALA A 41 8.75 -23.88 2.58
C ALA A 41 8.60 -23.14 1.24
N GLY A 42 9.11 -23.74 0.17
CA GLY A 42 9.01 -23.20 -1.18
C GLY A 42 7.56 -22.98 -1.62
N PHE A 43 6.69 -23.95 -1.35
CA PHE A 43 5.25 -23.84 -1.65
C PHE A 43 4.59 -22.70 -0.88
N VAL A 44 4.82 -22.61 0.44
CA VAL A 44 4.26 -21.55 1.29
C VAL A 44 4.76 -20.17 0.84
N LEU A 45 6.05 -20.03 0.59
CA LEU A 45 6.63 -18.78 0.08
C LEU A 45 6.04 -18.40 -1.28
N GLY A 46 5.81 -19.37 -2.17
CA GLY A 46 5.15 -19.15 -3.46
C GLY A 46 3.76 -18.54 -3.31
N ILE A 47 2.93 -19.08 -2.40
CA ILE A 47 1.60 -18.52 -2.09
C ILE A 47 1.73 -17.10 -1.53
N VAL A 48 2.65 -16.89 -0.59
CA VAL A 48 2.91 -15.56 -0.01
C VAL A 48 3.26 -14.58 -1.12
N PHE A 49 4.23 -14.89 -1.99
CA PHE A 49 4.60 -14.01 -3.09
C PHE A 49 3.42 -13.68 -4.02
N LEU A 50 2.56 -14.65 -4.32
CA LEU A 50 1.38 -14.45 -5.16
C LEU A 50 0.39 -13.48 -4.48
N VAL A 51 0.00 -13.74 -3.24
CA VAL A 51 -0.95 -12.90 -2.49
C VAL A 51 -0.43 -11.47 -2.37
N PHE A 52 0.84 -11.30 -2.02
CA PHE A 52 1.43 -9.98 -1.86
C PHE A 52 1.59 -9.25 -3.20
N THR A 53 1.76 -9.96 -4.31
CA THR A 53 1.75 -9.34 -5.65
C THR A 53 0.37 -8.76 -5.97
N LEU A 54 -0.71 -9.46 -5.61
CA LEU A 54 -2.07 -8.93 -5.76
C LEU A 54 -2.29 -7.66 -4.92
N VAL A 55 -1.78 -7.61 -3.69
CA VAL A 55 -1.85 -6.41 -2.83
C VAL A 55 -1.12 -5.22 -3.48
N LYS A 56 0.06 -5.44 -4.07
CA LYS A 56 0.82 -4.40 -4.78
C LYS A 56 0.05 -3.86 -5.99
N ILE A 57 -0.58 -4.74 -6.76
CA ILE A 57 -1.39 -4.34 -7.91
C ILE A 57 -2.65 -3.59 -7.46
N ALA A 58 -3.33 -4.06 -6.41
CA ALA A 58 -4.52 -3.39 -5.88
C ALA A 58 -4.21 -1.98 -5.38
N THR A 59 -3.11 -1.80 -4.65
CA THR A 59 -2.66 -0.48 -4.18
C THR A 59 -2.23 0.45 -5.33
N LEU A 60 -1.62 -0.10 -6.39
CA LEU A 60 -1.31 0.66 -7.59
C LEU A 60 -2.59 1.17 -8.28
N ILE A 61 -3.59 0.30 -8.43
CA ILE A 61 -4.88 0.65 -9.02
C ILE A 61 -5.57 1.72 -8.17
N LEU A 62 -5.59 1.57 -6.85
CA LEU A 62 -6.15 2.59 -5.94
C LEU A 62 -5.47 3.95 -6.16
N GLY A 63 -4.14 3.99 -6.22
CA GLY A 63 -3.40 5.22 -6.49
C GLY A 63 -3.79 5.90 -7.81
N ILE A 64 -3.98 5.13 -8.89
CA ILE A 64 -4.44 5.67 -10.18
C ILE A 64 -5.89 6.17 -10.07
N LEU A 65 -6.78 5.37 -9.49
CA LEU A 65 -8.19 5.72 -9.33
C LEU A 65 -8.36 7.01 -8.53
N THR A 66 -7.65 7.16 -7.42
CA THR A 66 -7.75 8.35 -6.58
C THR A 66 -6.99 9.54 -7.13
N LEU A 67 -5.93 9.34 -7.90
CA LEU A 67 -5.29 10.42 -8.65
C LEU A 67 -6.29 11.06 -9.62
N VAL A 68 -6.99 10.24 -10.40
CA VAL A 68 -8.00 10.71 -11.35
C VAL A 68 -9.21 11.28 -10.60
N TYR A 69 -9.68 10.56 -9.59
CA TYR A 69 -10.86 10.97 -8.84
C TYR A 69 -10.65 12.31 -8.16
N TYR A 70 -9.52 12.57 -7.49
CA TYR A 70 -9.26 13.81 -6.75
C TYR A 70 -8.50 14.90 -7.52
N LYS A 71 -8.16 14.67 -8.80
CA LYS A 71 -7.33 15.58 -9.62
C LYS A 71 -7.58 17.08 -9.44
N ASP A 72 -8.84 17.49 -9.50
CA ASP A 72 -9.26 18.90 -9.41
C ASP A 72 -9.84 19.31 -8.04
N ASP A 73 -9.70 18.47 -7.00
CA ASP A 73 -10.21 18.75 -5.65
C ASP A 73 -9.12 19.33 -4.74
N LYS A 74 -9.29 20.58 -4.31
CA LYS A 74 -8.29 21.30 -3.50
C LYS A 74 -8.15 20.74 -2.09
N ARG A 75 -9.09 19.95 -1.59
CA ARG A 75 -9.05 19.37 -0.25
C ARG A 75 -8.03 18.24 -0.10
N ILE A 76 -7.67 17.58 -1.20
CA ILE A 76 -6.71 16.47 -1.22
C ILE A 76 -5.61 16.81 -2.21
N SER A 77 -4.38 16.95 -1.72
CA SER A 77 -3.22 17.05 -2.60
C SER A 77 -3.04 15.79 -3.43
N LEU A 78 -2.36 15.87 -4.58
CA LEU A 78 -2.10 14.69 -5.43
C LEU A 78 -0.98 13.79 -4.88
N ALA A 79 -0.22 14.26 -3.89
CA ALA A 79 0.92 13.55 -3.32
C ALA A 79 0.58 12.14 -2.77
N PRO A 80 -0.52 11.91 -2.02
CA PRO A 80 -0.90 10.58 -1.54
C PRO A 80 -1.10 9.59 -2.70
N SER A 81 -1.79 9.99 -3.76
CA SER A 81 -2.02 9.15 -4.94
C SER A 81 -0.72 8.81 -5.66
N ILE A 82 0.17 9.79 -5.80
CA ILE A 82 1.49 9.59 -6.42
C ILE A 82 2.33 8.63 -5.57
N LEU A 83 2.29 8.76 -4.24
CA LEU A 83 2.99 7.83 -3.33
C LEU A 83 2.41 6.43 -3.40
N PHE A 84 1.10 6.26 -3.60
CA PHE A 84 0.54 4.93 -3.88
C PHE A 84 1.11 4.34 -5.17
N ILE A 85 1.14 5.11 -6.25
CA ILE A 85 1.66 4.66 -7.54
C ILE A 85 3.15 4.30 -7.44
N VAL A 86 3.96 5.20 -6.89
CA VAL A 86 5.41 5.02 -6.75
C VAL A 86 5.73 3.92 -5.74
N GLY A 87 5.05 3.90 -4.59
CA GLY A 87 5.23 2.89 -3.55
C GLY A 87 4.91 1.49 -4.06
N SER A 88 3.78 1.32 -4.76
CA SER A 88 3.44 0.05 -5.38
C SER A 88 4.38 -0.32 -6.53
N GLY A 89 4.81 0.65 -7.34
CA GLY A 89 5.81 0.43 -8.40
C GLY A 89 7.15 -0.08 -7.86
N VAL A 90 7.67 0.56 -6.80
CA VAL A 90 8.87 0.11 -6.10
C VAL A 90 8.64 -1.26 -5.45
N ALA A 91 7.47 -1.50 -4.87
CA ALA A 91 7.16 -2.76 -4.21
C ALA A 91 7.13 -3.97 -5.16
N LEU A 92 6.86 -3.75 -6.46
CA LEU A 92 6.87 -4.80 -7.48
C LEU A 92 8.29 -5.29 -7.79
N ILE A 93 9.32 -4.49 -7.50
CA ILE A 93 10.70 -4.90 -7.68
C ILE A 93 11.05 -5.95 -6.61
N PRO A 94 11.60 -7.13 -7.00
CA PRO A 94 12.07 -8.11 -6.04
C PRO A 94 13.02 -7.48 -5.00
N PHE A 95 12.91 -7.91 -3.75
CA PHE A 95 13.70 -7.42 -2.59
C PHE A 95 13.47 -5.96 -2.17
N LEU A 96 12.76 -5.12 -2.94
CA LEU A 96 12.41 -3.73 -2.57
C LEU A 96 10.97 -3.55 -2.06
N GLY A 97 10.23 -4.66 -1.90
CA GLY A 97 8.86 -4.69 -1.38
C GLY A 97 8.64 -3.84 -0.12
N TRP A 98 9.60 -3.89 0.81
CA TRP A 98 9.52 -3.18 2.08
C TRP A 98 9.66 -1.66 1.95
N ILE A 99 10.49 -1.18 1.03
CA ILE A 99 10.62 0.26 0.72
C ILE A 99 9.30 0.77 0.17
N GLY A 100 8.72 0.04 -0.78
CA GLY A 100 7.39 0.35 -1.30
C GLY A 100 6.32 0.36 -0.21
N GLY A 101 6.42 -0.56 0.76
CA GLY A 101 5.57 -0.58 1.95
C GLY A 101 5.66 0.70 2.78
N ILE A 102 6.86 1.20 3.05
CA ILE A 102 7.07 2.47 3.78
C ILE A 102 6.46 3.65 3.03
N ILE A 103 6.65 3.70 1.70
CA ILE A 103 6.08 4.75 0.86
C ILE A 103 4.53 4.72 0.91
N LEU A 104 3.92 3.53 0.90
CA LEU A 104 2.47 3.37 1.05
C LEU A 104 1.96 3.84 2.41
N ILE A 105 2.72 3.60 3.50
CA ILE A 105 2.36 4.12 4.83
C ILE A 105 2.31 5.66 4.80
N ILE A 106 3.32 6.30 4.19
CA ILE A 106 3.37 7.76 4.08
C ILE A 106 2.17 8.26 3.24
N GLY A 107 1.90 7.64 2.10
CA GLY A 107 0.74 7.97 1.28
C GLY A 107 -0.58 7.83 2.04
N GLY A 108 -0.73 6.74 2.80
CA GLY A 108 -1.93 6.48 3.61
C GLY A 108 -2.11 7.51 4.72
N ALA A 109 -1.03 7.86 5.41
CA ALA A 109 -1.04 8.89 6.45
C ALA A 109 -1.43 10.27 5.88
N LEU A 110 -0.96 10.62 4.69
CA LEU A 110 -1.35 11.88 4.03
C LEU A 110 -2.83 11.89 3.63
N TYR A 111 -3.37 10.76 3.17
CA TYR A 111 -4.81 10.61 2.94
C TYR A 111 -5.63 10.87 4.20
N LEU A 112 -5.26 10.23 5.32
CA LEU A 112 -5.93 10.43 6.61
C LEU A 112 -5.80 11.87 7.12
N SER A 113 -4.62 12.49 6.98
CA SER A 113 -4.40 13.90 7.34
C SER A 113 -5.28 14.84 6.51
N SER A 114 -5.55 14.51 5.25
CA SER A 114 -6.38 15.34 4.37
C SER A 114 -7.86 15.36 4.76
N LEU A 115 -8.32 14.40 5.59
CA LEU A 115 -9.72 14.31 6.02
C LEU A 115 -10.19 15.54 6.82
N LYS A 116 -9.28 16.24 7.50
CA LYS A 116 -9.61 17.48 8.24
C LYS A 116 -10.14 18.59 7.32
N HIS A 117 -9.73 18.62 6.05
CA HIS A 117 -10.21 19.62 5.09
C HIS A 117 -11.66 19.40 4.67
N PHE A 118 -12.18 18.18 4.81
CA PHE A 118 -13.60 17.88 4.56
C PHE A 118 -14.52 18.29 5.72
N GLN A 119 -13.97 18.58 6.90
CA GLN A 119 -14.76 19.06 8.04
C GLN A 119 -14.93 20.58 8.05
N ILE A 120 -14.08 21.32 7.33
CA ILE A 120 -14.05 22.79 7.33
C ILE A 120 -14.96 23.39 6.24
N GLU A 121 -15.24 22.64 5.17
CA GLU A 121 -16.10 23.05 4.05
C GLU A 121 -17.54 22.50 4.14
N GLY A 122 -17.95 22.03 5.32
CA GLY A 122 -19.28 21.48 5.60
C GLY A 122 -20.28 22.51 6.08
#